data_AF-A0A971XI70-F1
#
_entry.id   AF-A0A971XI70-F1
#
_cell.length_a   1.000
_cell.length_b   1.000
_cell.length_c   1.000
_cell.angle_alpha   90.00
_cell.angle_beta   90.00
_cell.angle_gamma   90.00
#
_symmetry.space_group_name_H-M   'P 1'
#
loop_
_entity.id
_entity.type
_entity.pdbx_description
1 polymer ?
#
loop_
_entity_poly.entity_id
_entity_poly.type
_entity_poly.pdbx_seq_one_letter_code
_entity_poly.pdbx_strand_id
1 'polypeptide(L)'
;TTPTDEQLHRVTEKTPLFRNIYVKNLVSRNARRAMFFNGLPEMNIENINLENAFITSRYGAELSESTDISFKNVTVITEEGPAFQFSNVKNFSSEGLGFDKETSEKMIEIEGKKTTGMVFTGLSEDLVKITPDVDKNQVLFNEINE
;
A
#
# COMPACT_ATOMS: atom_id res chain seq x y z
N THR A 1 9.98 12.54 3.01
CA THR A 1 10.57 11.84 4.16
C THR A 1 9.41 11.25 4.95
N THR A 2 9.50 9.98 5.33
CA THR A 2 8.54 9.37 6.25
C THR A 2 8.72 10.06 7.62
N PRO A 3 7.65 10.58 8.25
CA PRO A 3 7.78 11.29 9.54
C PRO A 3 8.42 10.36 10.58
N THR A 4 9.58 10.74 11.10
CA THR A 4 10.38 9.91 12.03
C THR A 4 10.22 10.35 13.50
N ASP A 5 9.18 11.14 13.81
CA ASP A 5 8.89 11.57 15.17
C ASP A 5 7.35 11.55 15.35
N GLU A 6 6.83 10.55 16.06
CA GLU A 6 5.40 10.40 16.38
C GLU A 6 4.96 11.45 17.41
N GLN A 7 5.07 12.74 17.07
CA GLN A 7 4.43 13.77 17.86
C GLN A 7 2.94 13.78 17.50
N LEU A 8 2.18 12.85 18.10
CA LEU A 8 0.73 12.78 17.95
C LEU A 8 0.13 14.12 18.40
N HIS A 9 -0.30 14.92 17.42
CA HIS A 9 -1.00 16.16 17.69
C HIS A 9 -2.46 15.86 18.04
N ARG A 10 -3.07 16.75 18.82
CA ARG A 10 -4.52 16.67 19.05
C ARG A 10 -5.24 16.92 17.74
N VAL A 11 -6.19 16.03 17.41
CA VAL A 11 -7.11 16.26 16.30
C VAL A 11 -7.96 17.50 16.61
N THR A 12 -7.98 18.43 15.65
CA THR A 12 -8.77 19.67 15.71
C THR A 12 -9.58 19.82 14.42
N GLU A 13 -10.49 20.78 14.37
CA GLU A 13 -11.22 21.13 13.13
C GLU A 13 -10.30 21.55 11.97
N LYS A 14 -9.06 21.95 12.27
CA LYS A 14 -8.06 22.33 11.26
C LYS A 14 -7.24 21.14 10.75
N THR A 15 -7.35 19.97 11.39
CA THR A 15 -6.63 18.77 10.99
C THR A 15 -7.20 18.29 9.65
N PRO A 16 -6.39 18.18 8.59
CA PRO A 16 -6.88 17.78 7.27
C PRO A 16 -7.37 16.33 7.31
N LEU A 17 -8.52 16.08 6.69
CA LEU A 17 -9.14 14.77 6.60
C LEU A 17 -9.22 14.37 5.13
N PHE A 18 -8.55 13.26 4.78
CA PHE A 18 -8.62 12.66 3.45
C PHE A 18 -9.35 11.32 3.55
N ARG A 19 -10.46 11.17 2.82
CA ARG A 19 -11.22 9.92 2.81
C ARG A 19 -12.02 9.73 1.52
N ASN A 20 -12.48 8.50 1.29
CA ASN A 20 -13.37 8.14 0.18
C ASN A 20 -12.73 8.45 -1.18
N ILE A 21 -11.54 7.90 -1.41
CA ILE A 21 -10.78 8.09 -2.64
C ILE A 21 -11.06 6.90 -3.56
N TYR A 22 -11.64 7.17 -4.74
CA TYR A 22 -11.97 6.15 -5.73
C TYR A 22 -11.25 6.45 -7.05
N VAL A 23 -10.42 5.53 -7.50
CA VAL A 23 -9.68 5.62 -8.76
C VAL A 23 -9.96 4.37 -9.58
N LYS A 24 -10.50 4.55 -10.79
CA LYS A 24 -10.90 3.44 -11.64
C LYS A 24 -10.47 3.65 -13.09
N ASN A 25 -10.06 2.57 -13.76
CA ASN A 25 -9.69 2.55 -15.18
C ASN A 25 -8.57 3.57 -15.50
N LEU A 26 -7.49 3.49 -14.72
CA LEU A 26 -6.36 4.42 -14.84
C LEU A 26 -5.20 3.76 -15.60
N VAL A 27 -4.66 4.47 -16.59
CA VAL A 27 -3.35 4.15 -17.16
C VAL A 27 -2.43 5.34 -16.95
N SER A 28 -1.30 5.12 -16.30
CA SER A 28 -0.24 6.11 -16.12
C SER A 28 1.08 5.53 -16.63
N ARG A 29 1.84 6.32 -17.40
CA ARG A 29 3.10 5.86 -18.00
C ARG A 29 4.23 6.81 -17.64
N ASN A 30 5.38 6.24 -17.31
CA ASN A 30 6.64 6.94 -17.03
C ASN A 30 6.51 7.95 -15.88
N ALA A 31 5.73 7.60 -14.85
CA ALA A 31 5.63 8.44 -13.66
C ALA A 31 6.92 8.35 -12.83
N ARG A 32 7.26 9.41 -12.09
CA ARG A 32 8.39 9.31 -11.16
C ARG A 32 8.11 8.32 -10.02
N ARG A 33 6.88 8.27 -9.53
CA ARG A 33 6.41 7.36 -8.48
C ARG A 33 5.01 6.88 -8.83
N ALA A 34 4.69 5.62 -8.61
CA ALA A 34 3.40 5.07 -8.99
C ALA A 34 2.26 5.72 -8.21
N MET A 35 2.37 5.72 -6.87
CA MET A 35 1.37 6.24 -5.95
C MET A 35 2.05 6.74 -4.67
N PHE A 36 1.44 7.74 -4.04
CA PHE A 36 1.90 8.24 -2.74
C PHE A 36 0.72 8.67 -1.89
N PHE A 37 0.29 7.77 -1.00
CA PHE A 37 -0.70 8.06 0.04
C PHE A 37 0.04 8.21 1.35
N ASN A 38 0.07 9.42 1.90
CA ASN A 38 0.82 9.71 3.11
C ASN A 38 -0.08 10.45 4.09
N GLY A 39 -0.73 9.69 4.97
CA GLY A 39 -1.58 10.20 6.03
C GLY A 39 -0.80 10.72 7.23
N LEU A 40 -1.54 11.04 8.28
CA LEU A 40 -0.99 11.46 9.56
C LEU A 40 -1.19 10.34 10.60
N PRO A 41 -0.27 10.15 11.56
CA PRO A 41 -0.43 9.19 12.64
C PRO A 41 -1.71 9.38 13.48
N GLU A 42 -2.17 10.63 13.63
CA GLU A 42 -3.42 11.01 14.31
C GLU A 42 -4.66 11.03 13.39
N MET A 43 -4.45 11.06 12.07
CA MET A 43 -5.51 11.18 11.07
C MET A 43 -5.10 10.43 9.80
N ASN A 44 -5.41 9.13 9.79
CA ASN A 44 -5.11 8.27 8.64
C ASN A 44 -5.94 8.70 7.41
N ILE A 45 -5.41 8.40 6.22
CA ILE A 45 -6.23 8.46 5.00
C ILE A 45 -7.16 7.26 5.01
N GLU A 46 -8.46 7.47 4.79
CA GLU A 46 -9.48 6.42 4.98
C GLU A 46 -10.20 6.05 3.67
N ASN A 47 -10.52 4.78 3.49
CA ASN A 47 -11.37 4.29 2.40
C ASN A 47 -10.81 4.62 0.99
N ILE A 48 -9.68 4.00 0.67
CA ILE A 48 -8.99 4.13 -0.63
C ILE A 48 -9.34 2.92 -1.50
N ASN A 49 -9.90 3.17 -2.68
CA ASN A 49 -10.34 2.13 -3.60
C ASN A 49 -9.71 2.34 -4.98
N LEU A 50 -8.89 1.38 -5.41
CA LEU A 50 -8.29 1.36 -6.73
C LEU A 50 -8.76 0.15 -7.52
N GLU A 51 -9.30 0.38 -8.71
CA GLU A 51 -9.81 -0.69 -9.58
C GLU A 51 -9.29 -0.52 -11.03
N ASN A 52 -8.74 -1.59 -11.60
CA ASN A 52 -8.26 -1.64 -12.99
C ASN A 52 -7.28 -0.50 -13.29
N ALA A 53 -6.13 -0.52 -12.61
CA ALA A 53 -5.08 0.48 -12.77
C ALA A 53 -3.81 -0.16 -13.32
N PHE A 54 -3.18 0.48 -14.31
CA PHE A 54 -1.89 0.08 -14.86
C PHE A 54 -0.92 1.26 -14.84
N ILE A 55 0.18 1.13 -14.10
CA ILE A 55 1.11 2.22 -13.87
C ILE A 55 2.54 1.75 -14.18
N THR A 56 3.26 2.49 -15.01
CA THR A 56 4.73 2.37 -15.11
C THR A 56 5.40 3.57 -14.46
N SER A 57 6.42 3.30 -13.65
CA SER A 57 7.09 4.35 -12.89
C SER A 57 8.53 4.00 -12.52
N ARG A 58 9.31 5.02 -12.14
CA ARG A 58 10.65 4.79 -11.59
C ARG A 58 10.58 4.11 -10.22
N TYR A 59 9.78 4.66 -9.30
CA TYR A 59 9.54 4.11 -7.96
C TYR A 59 8.12 3.55 -7.81
N GLY A 60 7.96 2.57 -6.92
CA GLY A 60 6.68 1.93 -6.63
C GLY A 60 5.64 2.79 -5.92
N ALA A 61 4.61 2.13 -5.40
CA ALA A 61 3.56 2.71 -4.61
C ALA A 61 3.94 2.74 -3.13
N GLU A 62 3.81 3.90 -2.50
CA GLU A 62 4.02 4.09 -1.06
C GLU A 62 2.69 4.46 -0.40
N LEU A 63 2.27 3.66 0.59
CA LEU A 63 1.12 3.92 1.44
C LEU A 63 1.57 3.98 2.90
N SER A 64 1.38 5.14 3.53
CA SER A 64 1.66 5.35 4.95
C SER A 64 0.45 5.92 5.66
N GLU A 65 0.25 5.51 6.92
CA GLU A 65 -0.80 6.02 7.80
C GLU A 65 -2.18 6.03 7.10
N SER A 66 -2.59 4.85 6.62
CA SER A 66 -3.80 4.69 5.82
C SER A 66 -4.62 3.51 6.35
N THR A 67 -5.95 3.64 6.31
CA THR A 67 -6.90 2.64 6.80
C THR A 67 -7.97 2.36 5.75
N ASP A 68 -8.43 1.12 5.68
CA ASP A 68 -9.48 0.64 4.76
C ASP A 68 -9.09 0.87 3.30
N ILE A 69 -8.28 -0.03 2.76
CA ILE A 69 -7.80 0.04 1.38
C ILE A 69 -8.21 -1.21 0.61
N SER A 70 -8.73 -1.03 -0.60
CA SER A 70 -9.07 -2.12 -1.50
C SER A 70 -8.47 -1.91 -2.88
N PHE A 71 -7.58 -2.82 -3.29
CA PHE A 71 -6.96 -2.82 -4.62
C PHE A 71 -7.47 -4.01 -5.44
N LYS A 72 -8.06 -3.74 -6.60
CA LYS A 72 -8.54 -4.76 -7.53
C LYS A 72 -7.95 -4.57 -8.92
N ASN A 73 -7.25 -5.56 -9.44
CA ASN A 73 -6.59 -5.52 -10.75
C ASN A 73 -5.66 -4.30 -10.89
N VAL A 74 -4.70 -4.18 -9.97
CA VAL A 74 -3.76 -3.06 -9.93
C VAL A 74 -2.38 -3.55 -10.30
N THR A 75 -1.83 -3.04 -11.40
CA THR A 75 -0.48 -3.37 -11.88
C THR A 75 0.45 -2.18 -11.75
N VAL A 76 1.60 -2.38 -11.10
CA VAL A 76 2.66 -1.38 -10.95
C VAL A 76 3.98 -1.99 -11.44
N ILE A 77 4.53 -1.43 -12.52
CA ILE A 77 5.84 -1.81 -13.08
C ILE A 77 6.84 -0.73 -12.67
N THR A 78 7.83 -1.10 -11.86
CA THR A 78 8.85 -0.18 -11.32
C THR A 78 10.21 -0.43 -11.98
N GLU A 79 11.01 0.63 -12.11
CA GLU A 79 12.43 0.52 -12.50
C GLU A 79 13.33 0.23 -11.30
N GLU A 80 12.96 0.75 -10.11
CA GLU A 80 13.76 0.66 -8.89
C GLU A 80 12.88 0.32 -7.67
N GLY A 81 13.33 -0.63 -6.86
CA GLY A 81 12.71 -0.97 -5.58
C GLY A 81 11.41 -1.78 -5.69
N PRO A 82 10.73 -2.02 -4.55
CA PRO A 82 9.49 -2.78 -4.51
C PRO A 82 8.35 -2.06 -5.23
N ALA A 83 7.39 -2.82 -5.75
CA ALA A 83 6.18 -2.28 -6.38
C ALA A 83 5.23 -1.66 -5.36
N PHE A 84 5.15 -2.21 -4.15
CA PHE A 84 4.27 -1.73 -3.08
C PHE A 84 5.00 -1.67 -1.74
N GLN A 85 4.85 -0.55 -1.03
CA GLN A 85 5.37 -0.34 0.32
C GLN A 85 4.24 0.13 1.22
N PHE A 86 4.07 -0.55 2.35
CA PHE A 86 3.03 -0.29 3.34
C PHE A 86 3.66 0.03 4.69
N SER A 87 3.32 1.16 5.29
CA SER A 87 3.83 1.61 6.60
C SER A 87 2.68 2.08 7.49
N ASN A 88 2.43 1.41 8.62
CA ASN A 88 1.29 1.69 9.51
C ASN A 88 -0.06 1.64 8.77
N VAL A 89 -0.28 0.60 7.97
CA VAL A 89 -1.49 0.42 7.15
C VAL A 89 -2.45 -0.55 7.82
N LYS A 90 -3.74 -0.19 7.85
CA LYS A 90 -4.79 -1.01 8.49
C LYS A 90 -5.85 -1.43 7.47
N ASN A 91 -6.31 -2.67 7.56
CA ASN A 91 -7.41 -3.19 6.74
C ASN A 91 -7.16 -3.02 5.23
N PHE A 92 -6.02 -3.54 4.77
CA PHE A 92 -5.71 -3.60 3.34
C PHE A 92 -6.19 -4.92 2.76
N SER A 93 -6.83 -4.87 1.59
CA SER A 93 -7.20 -6.05 0.82
C SER A 93 -6.78 -5.87 -0.63
N SER A 94 -6.32 -6.96 -1.24
CA SER A 94 -6.01 -6.97 -2.67
C SER A 94 -6.41 -8.25 -3.39
N GLU A 95 -6.80 -8.06 -4.65
CA GLU A 95 -7.08 -9.10 -5.63
C GLU A 95 -6.46 -8.69 -6.97
N GLY A 96 -5.63 -9.56 -7.55
CA GLY A 96 -5.03 -9.30 -8.87
C GLY A 96 -3.97 -8.19 -8.87
N LEU A 97 -3.03 -8.22 -7.91
CA LEU A 97 -1.86 -7.34 -7.97
C LEU A 97 -0.88 -7.83 -9.05
N GLY A 98 -0.44 -6.90 -9.89
CA GLY A 98 0.55 -7.14 -10.94
C GLY A 98 1.82 -6.32 -10.71
N PHE A 99 2.97 -6.91 -11.00
CA PHE A 99 4.27 -6.26 -10.95
C PHE A 99 5.30 -7.07 -11.74
N ASP A 100 6.42 -6.46 -12.10
CA ASP A 100 7.52 -7.14 -12.78
C ASP A 100 8.46 -7.79 -11.77
N LYS A 101 8.61 -9.12 -11.83
CA LYS A 101 9.41 -9.90 -10.88
C LYS A 101 10.91 -9.82 -11.17
N GLU A 102 11.32 -9.28 -12.32
CA GLU A 102 12.73 -9.18 -12.68
C GLU A 102 13.45 -8.01 -11.98
N THR A 103 12.70 -7.04 -11.47
CA THR A 103 13.26 -5.81 -10.88
C THR A 103 13.77 -6.01 -9.44
N SER A 104 13.18 -6.92 -8.66
CA SER A 104 13.55 -7.14 -7.25
C SER A 104 13.09 -8.50 -6.74
N GLU A 105 13.84 -9.11 -5.81
CA GLU A 105 13.45 -10.35 -5.13
C GLU A 105 12.20 -10.18 -4.25
N LYS A 106 12.02 -8.98 -3.70
CA LYS A 106 10.88 -8.61 -2.84
C LYS A 106 10.12 -7.48 -3.50
N MET A 107 8.87 -7.75 -3.87
CA MET A 107 8.01 -6.83 -4.61
C MET A 107 7.06 -6.06 -3.70
N ILE A 108 6.86 -6.56 -2.48
CA ILE A 108 6.06 -5.89 -1.46
C ILE A 108 6.87 -5.79 -0.17
N GLU A 109 6.90 -4.61 0.42
CA GLU A 109 7.44 -4.38 1.76
C GLU A 109 6.33 -3.93 2.71
N ILE A 110 6.29 -4.52 3.90
CA ILE A 110 5.32 -4.23 4.94
C ILE A 110 6.08 -3.91 6.23
N GLU A 111 5.84 -2.71 6.76
CA GLU A 111 6.44 -2.21 7.99
C GLU A 111 5.46 -1.45 8.88
N GLY A 112 5.91 -1.09 10.08
CA GLY A 112 5.17 -0.23 11.00
C GLY A 112 4.36 -1.00 12.03
N LYS A 113 4.61 -0.68 13.31
CA LYS A 113 3.96 -1.29 14.49
C LYS A 113 2.43 -1.23 14.49
N LYS A 114 1.83 -0.29 13.75
CA LYS A 114 0.38 -0.11 13.67
C LYS A 114 -0.25 -0.84 12.49
N THR A 115 0.53 -1.60 11.73
CA THR A 115 0.04 -2.34 10.57
C THR A 115 -0.77 -3.57 11.01
N THR A 116 -2.01 -3.68 10.54
CA THR A 116 -2.94 -4.76 10.92
C THR A 116 -3.92 -5.08 9.79
N GLY A 117 -4.39 -6.34 9.69
CA GLY A 117 -5.42 -6.72 8.72
C GLY A 117 -5.00 -6.55 7.26
N MET A 118 -3.82 -7.04 6.90
CA MET A 118 -3.32 -7.07 5.52
C MET A 118 -3.73 -8.40 4.86
N VAL A 119 -4.47 -8.33 3.75
CA VAL A 119 -4.95 -9.52 3.02
C VAL A 119 -4.54 -9.42 1.55
N PHE A 120 -3.80 -10.42 1.08
CA PHE A 120 -3.37 -10.53 -0.32
C PHE A 120 -3.96 -11.79 -0.95
N THR A 121 -4.71 -11.64 -2.03
CA THR A 121 -5.33 -12.77 -2.75
C THR A 121 -4.57 -13.05 -4.04
N GLY A 122 -4.17 -14.31 -4.26
CA GLY A 122 -3.42 -14.75 -5.43
C GLY A 122 -1.94 -14.35 -5.43
N LEU A 123 -1.38 -14.07 -4.25
CA LEU A 123 0.00 -13.64 -4.07
C LEU A 123 0.76 -14.65 -3.20
N SER A 124 1.99 -14.97 -3.58
CA SER A 124 2.88 -15.82 -2.80
C SER A 124 3.67 -15.01 -1.76
N GLU A 125 3.81 -15.55 -0.54
CA GLU A 125 4.47 -14.90 0.60
C GLU A 125 5.96 -14.60 0.34
N ASP A 126 6.63 -15.41 -0.49
CA ASP A 126 8.04 -15.23 -0.87
C ASP A 126 8.33 -13.90 -1.56
N LEU A 127 7.32 -13.27 -2.18
CA LEU A 127 7.45 -11.96 -2.82
C LEU A 127 7.32 -10.80 -1.82
N VAL A 128 6.97 -11.11 -0.57
CA VAL A 128 6.72 -10.12 0.48
C VAL A 128 7.85 -10.13 1.50
N LYS A 129 8.25 -8.94 1.93
CA LYS A 129 9.16 -8.70 3.03
C LYS A 129 8.39 -8.02 4.16
N ILE A 130 8.31 -8.68 5.29
CA ILE A 130 7.63 -8.19 6.50
C ILE A 130 8.70 -7.87 7.52
N THR A 131 8.75 -6.64 8.02
CA THR A 131 9.72 -6.23 9.04
C THR A 131 9.33 -6.79 10.43
N PRO A 132 10.29 -6.91 11.37
CA PRO A 132 10.02 -7.55 12.67
C PRO A 132 9.03 -6.83 13.58
N ASP A 133 8.73 -5.56 13.31
CA ASP A 133 7.79 -4.74 14.07
C ASP A 133 6.33 -4.92 13.63
N VAL A 134 6.06 -5.73 12.60
CA VAL A 134 4.72 -6.10 12.15
C VAL A 134 4.35 -7.49 12.71
N ASP A 135 3.14 -7.62 13.26
CA ASP A 135 2.60 -8.93 13.64
C ASP A 135 2.27 -9.74 12.39
N LYS A 136 3.01 -10.83 12.14
CA LYS A 136 2.82 -11.69 10.96
C LYS A 136 1.44 -12.32 10.89
N ASN A 137 0.75 -12.55 12.02
CA ASN A 137 -0.60 -13.09 12.01
C ASN A 137 -1.63 -12.13 11.40
N GLN A 138 -1.27 -10.85 11.30
CA GLN A 138 -2.08 -9.82 10.66
C GLN A 138 -1.85 -9.74 9.15
N VAL A 139 -0.99 -10.58 8.57
CA VAL A 139 -0.71 -10.64 7.13
C VAL A 139 -1.15 -11.99 6.60
N LEU A 140 -2.21 -12.00 5.81
CA LEU A 140 -2.84 -13.21 5.28
C LEU A 140 -2.67 -13.29 3.77
N PHE A 141 -2.36 -14.48 3.28
CA PHE A 141 -2.23 -14.81 1.87
C PHE A 141 -3.29 -15.85 1.51
N ASN A 142 -4.21 -15.48 0.63
CA ASN A 142 -5.31 -16.32 0.18
C ASN A 142 -5.09 -16.78 -1.26
N GLU A 143 -5.58 -17.96 -1.61
CA GLU A 143 -5.62 -18.41 -3.01
C GLU A 143 -6.76 -17.74 -3.78
N ILE A 144 -6.67 -17.71 -5.11
CA ILE A 144 -7.77 -17.26 -5.97
C ILE A 144 -8.78 -18.40 -5.99
N ASN A 145 -9.97 -18.18 -5.44
CA ASN A 145 -11.07 -19.13 -5.57
C ASN A 145 -11.55 -19.09 -7.03
N GLU A 146 -11.44 -20.23 -7.74
CA GLU A 146 -12.00 -20.45 -9.08
C GLU A 146 -13.53 -20.31 -9.12
#